data_AF-A0A955H8A9-F1
#
_entry.id   AF-A0A955H8A9-F1
#
_cell.length_a   1.000
_cell.length_b   1.000
_cell.length_c   1.000
_cell.angle_alpha   90.00
_cell.angle_beta   90.00
_cell.angle_gamma   90.00
#
_symmetry.space_group_name_H-M   'P 1'
#
loop_
_entity.id
_entity.type
_entity.pdbx_description
1 polymer ?
#
loop_
_entity_poly.entity_id
_entity_poly.type
_entity_poly.pdbx_seq_one_letter_code
_entity_poly.pdbx_strand_id
1 'polypeptide(L)'
;MPAKKPAKKNGSGHHYDASSIAVLEGLDPVRKRPGMYIGTTGLEGLHHMIWEIFDNARDEAMGSFADRVEVALLPDNYIRVVDNGRGIPVDIHKQTKVSALETIMTTLHAGGKFGGEGSGYKVSGGLHGVGSSVVNALSTHMRVDVHKDGFQYMQEYNIGKAKAKV
;
A
#
# COMPACT_ATOMS: atom_id res chain seq x y z
N MET A 1 15.95 71.23 10.58
CA MET A 1 14.89 70.18 10.57
C MET A 1 15.58 68.82 10.61
N PRO A 2 15.33 67.95 11.61
CA PRO A 2 15.96 66.64 11.65
C PRO A 2 15.26 65.68 10.67
N ALA A 3 16.05 64.99 9.84
CA ALA A 3 15.55 63.99 8.90
C ALA A 3 15.00 62.77 9.66
N LYS A 4 13.74 62.43 9.37
CA LYS A 4 13.01 61.30 9.95
C LYS A 4 13.62 59.99 9.43
N LYS A 5 14.18 59.15 10.32
CA LYS A 5 14.61 57.78 9.97
C LYS A 5 13.40 56.99 9.44
N PRO A 6 13.54 56.19 8.36
CA PRO A 6 12.44 55.37 7.89
C PRO A 6 12.19 54.23 8.90
N ALA A 7 10.93 54.07 9.29
CA ALA A 7 10.49 52.97 10.14
C ALA A 7 10.68 51.64 9.39
N LYS A 8 11.35 50.67 10.03
CA LYS A 8 11.41 49.28 9.55
C LYS A 8 9.99 48.71 9.53
N LYS A 9 9.44 48.47 8.34
CA LYS A 9 8.25 47.63 8.16
C LYS A 9 8.64 46.19 8.51
N ASN A 10 8.24 45.72 9.69
CA ASN A 10 8.15 44.30 9.99
C ASN A 10 6.94 43.73 9.24
N GLY A 11 7.10 43.46 7.94
CA GLY A 11 6.19 42.61 7.20
C GLY A 11 6.69 41.17 7.32
N SER A 12 6.06 40.37 8.16
CA SER A 12 6.15 38.91 8.07
C SER A 12 5.41 38.47 6.79
N GLY A 13 6.05 38.67 5.64
CA GLY A 13 5.54 38.20 4.36
C GLY A 13 5.59 36.67 4.36
N HIS A 14 4.45 36.02 4.07
CA HIS A 14 4.44 34.62 3.71
C HIS A 14 5.29 34.44 2.44
N HIS A 15 6.53 33.97 2.63
CA HIS A 15 7.45 33.70 1.53
C HIS A 15 7.08 32.34 0.94
N TYR A 16 6.26 32.36 -0.12
CA TYR A 16 5.96 31.16 -0.90
C TYR A 16 7.00 31.03 -2.01
N ASP A 17 8.02 30.22 -1.75
CA ASP A 17 9.05 29.85 -2.69
C ASP A 17 9.15 28.32 -2.85
N ALA A 18 10.11 27.84 -3.65
CA ALA A 18 10.27 26.42 -3.94
C ALA A 18 10.40 25.54 -2.68
N SER A 19 10.90 26.08 -1.56
CA SER A 19 11.01 25.33 -0.30
C SER A 19 9.66 25.06 0.36
N SER A 20 8.61 25.80 -0.02
CA SER A 20 7.23 25.56 0.41
C SER A 20 6.59 24.35 -0.28
N ILE A 21 7.22 23.79 -1.33
CA ILE A 21 6.69 22.65 -2.07
C ILE A 21 7.22 21.36 -1.45
N ALA A 22 6.30 20.54 -0.90
CA ALA A 22 6.63 19.24 -0.34
C ALA A 22 6.29 18.10 -1.33
N VAL A 23 7.22 17.16 -1.49
CA VAL A 23 6.99 15.90 -2.19
C VAL A 23 6.83 14.81 -1.13
N LEU A 24 5.74 14.06 -1.21
CA LEU A 24 5.49 12.90 -0.35
C LEU A 24 5.90 11.65 -1.11
N GLU A 25 6.84 10.88 -0.56
CA GLU A 25 7.42 9.70 -1.20
C GLU A 25 6.86 8.40 -0.62
N GLY A 26 6.97 7.32 -1.40
CA GLY A 26 6.54 5.98 -0.99
C GLY A 26 5.07 5.95 -0.57
N LEU A 27 4.83 5.56 0.69
CA LEU A 27 3.49 5.40 1.26
C LEU A 27 3.04 6.57 2.15
N ASP A 28 3.87 7.60 2.31
CA ASP A 28 3.51 8.80 3.07
C ASP A 28 2.25 9.51 2.55
N PRO A 29 1.99 9.62 1.23
CA PRO A 29 0.74 10.19 0.72
C PRO A 29 -0.51 9.50 1.25
N VAL A 30 -0.48 8.16 1.36
CA VAL A 30 -1.62 7.36 1.86
C VAL A 30 -1.95 7.74 3.29
N ARG A 31 -0.94 7.80 4.16
CA ARG A 31 -1.11 8.15 5.57
C ARG A 31 -1.53 9.60 5.76
N LYS A 32 -1.04 10.50 4.90
CA LYS A 32 -1.37 11.92 4.99
C LYS A 32 -2.79 12.22 4.48
N ARG A 33 -3.31 11.40 3.57
CA ARG A 33 -4.62 11.57 2.89
C ARG A 33 -5.37 10.23 2.73
N PRO A 34 -5.71 9.52 3.83
CA PRO A 34 -6.28 8.18 3.75
C PRO A 34 -7.62 8.13 3.02
N GLY A 35 -8.46 9.16 3.16
CA GLY A 35 -9.77 9.21 2.49
C GLY A 35 -9.69 9.18 0.96
N MET A 36 -8.57 9.57 0.35
CA MET A 36 -8.37 9.44 -1.09
C MET A 36 -8.23 7.97 -1.55
N TYR A 37 -7.81 7.08 -0.64
CA TYR A 37 -7.52 5.68 -0.94
C TYR A 37 -8.58 4.72 -0.39
N ILE A 38 -9.10 4.99 0.81
CA ILE A 38 -10.09 4.12 1.49
C ILE A 38 -11.44 4.82 1.72
N GLY A 39 -11.68 5.97 1.07
CA GLY A 39 -12.92 6.75 1.16
C GLY A 39 -13.06 7.56 2.46
N THR A 40 -13.00 6.89 3.61
CA THR A 40 -13.17 7.49 4.95
C THR A 40 -12.26 6.81 5.97
N THR A 41 -12.04 7.42 7.13
CA THR A 41 -11.34 6.78 8.27
C THR A 41 -12.32 6.27 9.34
N GLY A 42 -13.62 6.23 9.01
CA GLY A 42 -14.64 5.59 9.84
C GLY A 42 -14.78 4.09 9.55
N LEU A 43 -15.91 3.51 9.99
CA LEU A 43 -16.18 2.08 9.90
C LEU A 43 -16.12 1.53 8.47
N GLU A 44 -16.62 2.28 7.48
CA GLU A 44 -16.61 1.88 6.08
C GLU A 44 -15.18 1.74 5.55
N GLY A 45 -14.31 2.69 5.84
CA GLY A 45 -12.90 2.63 5.41
C GLY A 45 -12.12 1.52 6.10
N LEU A 46 -12.43 1.24 7.37
CA LEU A 46 -11.89 0.07 8.06
C LEU A 46 -12.27 -1.24 7.35
N HIS A 47 -13.54 -1.40 6.96
CA HIS A 47 -13.98 -2.58 6.21
C HIS A 47 -13.40 -2.61 4.79
N HIS A 48 -13.24 -1.45 4.16
CA HIS A 48 -12.59 -1.32 2.85
C HIS A 48 -11.18 -1.92 2.88
N MET A 49 -10.41 -1.70 3.96
CA MET A 49 -9.09 -2.34 4.10
C MET A 49 -9.16 -3.88 4.08
N ILE A 50 -10.22 -4.47 4.64
CA ILE A 50 -10.44 -5.92 4.59
C ILE A 50 -10.80 -6.35 3.16
N TRP A 51 -11.69 -5.60 2.51
CA TRP A 51 -12.12 -5.88 1.14
C TRP A 51 -10.95 -5.86 0.16
N GLU A 52 -10.01 -4.93 0.29
CA GLU A 52 -8.83 -4.87 -0.58
C GLU A 52 -7.97 -6.15 -0.53
N ILE A 53 -7.82 -6.75 0.66
CA ILE A 53 -7.07 -8.01 0.79
C ILE A 53 -7.94 -9.19 0.31
N PHE A 54 -9.22 -9.21 0.68
CA PHE A 54 -10.16 -10.24 0.24
C PHE A 54 -10.34 -10.26 -1.29
N ASP A 55 -10.43 -9.12 -1.95
CA ASP A 55 -10.61 -9.02 -3.39
C ASP A 55 -9.38 -9.52 -4.15
N ASN A 56 -8.18 -9.38 -3.57
CA ASN A 56 -6.98 -10.01 -4.13
C ASN A 56 -7.06 -11.54 -4.08
N ALA A 57 -7.53 -12.11 -2.98
CA ALA A 57 -7.80 -13.55 -2.85
C ALA A 57 -8.92 -14.01 -3.80
N ARG A 58 -10.00 -13.22 -3.92
CA ARG A 58 -11.11 -13.46 -4.85
C ARG A 58 -10.65 -13.45 -6.31
N ASP A 59 -9.70 -12.58 -6.67
CA ASP A 59 -9.15 -12.54 -8.03
C ASP A 59 -8.35 -13.81 -8.38
N GLU A 60 -7.69 -14.46 -7.41
CA GLU A 60 -7.11 -15.80 -7.62
C GLU A 60 -8.20 -16.84 -7.89
N ALA A 61 -9.31 -16.79 -7.15
CA ALA A 61 -10.43 -17.70 -7.36
C ALA A 61 -11.13 -17.48 -8.72
N MET A 62 -11.33 -16.23 -9.13
CA MET A 62 -11.84 -15.89 -10.47
C MET A 62 -10.90 -16.35 -11.58
N GLY A 63 -9.60 -16.38 -11.32
CA GLY A 63 -8.57 -16.96 -12.19
C GLY A 63 -8.52 -18.49 -12.19
N SER A 64 -9.38 -19.17 -11.43
CA SER A 64 -9.37 -20.63 -11.21
C SER A 64 -8.10 -21.14 -10.53
N PHE A 65 -7.42 -20.30 -9.75
CA PHE A 65 -6.20 -20.66 -9.02
C PHE A 65 -6.45 -20.91 -7.54
N ALA A 66 -7.56 -20.42 -6.98
CA ALA A 66 -7.98 -20.68 -5.62
C ALA A 66 -9.41 -21.23 -5.60
N ASP A 67 -9.70 -22.15 -4.67
CA ASP A 67 -11.06 -22.64 -4.41
C ASP A 67 -11.52 -22.36 -2.97
N ARG A 68 -10.62 -21.85 -2.12
CA ARG A 68 -10.89 -21.52 -0.73
C ARG A 68 -10.29 -20.16 -0.39
N VAL A 69 -11.13 -19.31 0.19
CA VAL A 69 -10.72 -18.07 0.86
C VAL A 69 -11.28 -18.10 2.28
N GLU A 70 -10.44 -17.80 3.27
CA GLU A 70 -10.80 -17.71 4.67
C GLU A 70 -10.55 -16.29 5.18
N VAL A 71 -11.54 -15.72 5.87
CA VAL A 71 -11.41 -14.46 6.59
C VAL A 71 -11.68 -14.73 8.07
N ALA A 72 -10.72 -14.40 8.93
CA ALA A 72 -10.82 -14.60 10.36
C ALA A 72 -10.57 -13.29 11.10
N LEU A 73 -11.47 -12.96 12.04
CA LEU A 73 -11.24 -11.94 13.06
C LEU A 73 -10.49 -12.61 14.21
N LEU A 74 -9.28 -12.14 14.47
CA LEU A 74 -8.39 -12.67 15.48
C LEU A 74 -8.40 -11.76 16.72
N PRO A 75 -7.89 -12.23 17.87
CA PRO A 75 -7.61 -11.37 19.02
C PRO A 75 -6.76 -10.15 18.66
N ASP A 76 -6.74 -9.16 19.54
CA ASP A 76 -5.92 -7.95 19.42
C ASP A 76 -6.19 -7.11 18.15
N ASN A 77 -7.42 -7.18 17.64
CA ASN A 77 -7.89 -6.48 16.44
C ASN A 77 -7.14 -6.87 15.14
N TYR A 78 -6.60 -8.09 15.09
CA TYR A 78 -6.03 -8.63 13.86
C TYR A 78 -7.12 -9.21 12.96
N ILE A 79 -6.93 -9.05 11.65
CA ILE A 79 -7.75 -9.68 10.63
C ILE A 79 -6.81 -10.49 9.75
N ARG A 80 -7.15 -11.76 9.54
CA ARG A 80 -6.40 -12.66 8.67
C ARG A 80 -7.24 -13.01 7.46
N VAL A 81 -6.66 -12.82 6.29
CA VAL A 81 -7.21 -13.30 5.01
C VAL A 81 -6.23 -14.33 4.46
N VAL A 82 -6.72 -15.52 4.11
CA VAL A 82 -5.93 -16.61 3.53
C VAL A 82 -6.64 -17.12 2.29
N ASP A 83 -5.89 -17.27 1.20
CA ASP A 83 -6.30 -18.03 0.02
C ASP A 83 -5.33 -19.19 -0.23
N ASN A 84 -5.75 -20.13 -1.06
CA ASN A 84 -4.91 -21.20 -1.57
C ASN A 84 -4.53 -21.00 -3.05
N GLY A 85 -4.38 -19.75 -3.48
CA GLY A 85 -3.99 -19.36 -4.82
C GLY A 85 -2.52 -19.64 -5.14
N ARG A 86 -2.01 -19.00 -6.20
CA ARG A 86 -0.63 -19.21 -6.68
C ARG A 86 0.46 -18.69 -5.75
N GLY A 87 0.10 -17.85 -4.78
CA GLY A 87 1.02 -17.06 -3.96
C GLY A 87 1.61 -15.86 -4.71
N ILE A 88 1.87 -14.78 -3.98
CA ILE A 88 2.53 -13.58 -4.51
C ILE A 88 3.95 -13.95 -4.98
N PRO A 89 4.42 -13.47 -6.15
CA PRO A 89 5.81 -13.70 -6.57
C PRO A 89 6.82 -13.18 -5.53
N VAL A 90 7.87 -13.95 -5.28
CA VAL A 90 8.91 -13.62 -4.29
C VAL A 90 10.26 -13.29 -4.93
N ASP A 91 10.40 -13.51 -6.23
CA ASP A 91 11.62 -13.19 -6.99
C ASP A 91 11.94 -11.68 -6.94
N ILE A 92 13.22 -11.36 -7.11
CA ILE A 92 13.67 -9.97 -7.15
C ILE A 92 13.07 -9.24 -8.36
N HIS A 93 12.33 -8.18 -8.08
CA HIS A 93 11.74 -7.33 -9.11
C HIS A 93 12.81 -6.42 -9.73
N LYS A 94 12.85 -6.40 -11.07
CA LYS A 94 13.96 -5.79 -11.83
C LYS A 94 14.16 -4.30 -11.57
N GLN A 95 13.10 -3.55 -11.31
CA GLN A 95 13.16 -2.08 -11.16
C GLN A 95 13.43 -1.66 -9.70
N THR A 96 12.69 -2.25 -8.77
CA THR A 96 12.74 -1.91 -7.33
C THR A 96 13.86 -2.61 -6.59
N LYS A 97 14.48 -3.66 -7.18
CA LYS A 97 15.64 -4.39 -6.64
C LYS A 97 15.40 -5.09 -5.29
N VAL A 98 14.13 -5.24 -4.92
CA VAL A 98 13.64 -6.02 -3.77
C VAL A 98 12.70 -7.10 -4.28
N SER A 99 12.21 -7.99 -3.41
CA SER A 99 11.24 -9.02 -3.81
C SER A 99 9.99 -8.39 -4.43
N ALA A 100 9.33 -9.11 -5.33
CA ALA A 100 8.04 -8.69 -5.87
C ALA A 100 6.98 -8.56 -4.77
N LEU A 101 7.04 -9.40 -3.73
CA LEU A 101 6.26 -9.25 -2.49
C LEU A 101 6.45 -7.87 -1.85
N GLU A 102 7.69 -7.49 -1.55
CA GLU A 102 7.99 -6.19 -0.96
C GLU A 102 7.52 -5.05 -1.87
N THR A 103 7.77 -5.19 -3.18
CA THR A 103 7.37 -4.21 -4.18
C THR A 103 5.88 -3.92 -4.16
N ILE A 104 5.03 -4.96 -4.15
CA ILE A 104 3.56 -4.83 -4.10
C ILE A 104 3.10 -4.22 -2.77
N MET A 105 3.81 -4.49 -1.67
CA MET A 105 3.44 -4.03 -0.34
C MET A 105 3.92 -2.60 -0.04
N THR A 106 4.96 -2.11 -0.71
CA THR A 106 5.58 -0.80 -0.40
C THR A 106 5.50 0.24 -1.51
N THR A 107 5.01 -0.13 -2.69
CA THR A 107 4.96 0.77 -3.86
C THR A 107 3.51 0.95 -4.31
N LEU A 108 3.10 2.21 -4.51
CA LEU A 108 1.82 2.51 -5.17
C LEU A 108 1.93 2.24 -6.67
N HIS A 109 0.84 1.79 -7.27
CA HIS A 109 0.76 1.44 -8.69
C HIS A 109 1.74 0.33 -9.10
N ALA A 110 1.91 -0.66 -8.21
CA ALA A 110 2.67 -1.88 -8.49
C ALA A 110 1.73 -3.10 -8.42
N GLY A 111 1.65 -3.88 -9.50
CA GLY A 111 0.80 -5.07 -9.56
C GLY A 111 0.80 -5.77 -10.90
N GLY A 112 0.24 -6.98 -10.93
CA GLY A 112 0.15 -7.81 -12.14
C GLY A 112 -1.19 -7.71 -12.91
N LYS A 113 -2.04 -6.73 -12.55
CA LYS A 113 -3.43 -6.60 -13.00
C LYS A 113 -3.67 -5.40 -13.93
N PHE A 114 -2.62 -4.90 -14.61
CA PHE A 114 -2.73 -3.74 -15.50
C PHE A 114 -3.22 -4.07 -16.92
N GLY A 115 -3.59 -5.32 -17.20
CA GLY A 115 -3.99 -5.78 -18.53
C GLY A 115 -2.81 -6.03 -19.48
N GLY A 116 -3.13 -6.41 -20.73
CA GLY A 116 -2.15 -6.65 -21.81
C GLY A 116 -1.62 -8.10 -21.91
N GLU A 117 -0.82 -8.34 -22.96
CA GLU A 117 -0.11 -9.60 -23.23
C GLU A 117 0.98 -9.84 -22.17
N GLY A 118 0.59 -10.36 -21.01
CA GLY A 118 1.49 -10.54 -19.85
C GLY A 118 0.81 -10.32 -18.50
N SER A 119 -0.47 -9.87 -18.49
CA SER A 119 -1.26 -9.84 -17.27
C SER A 119 -1.38 -11.25 -16.69
N GLY A 120 -1.05 -11.40 -15.41
CA GLY A 120 -1.24 -12.66 -14.67
C GLY A 120 -2.72 -13.00 -14.42
N TYR A 121 -3.64 -12.10 -14.82
CA TYR A 121 -5.08 -12.19 -14.63
C TYR A 121 -5.82 -11.86 -15.93
N LYS A 122 -6.67 -12.78 -16.37
CA LYS A 122 -7.53 -12.60 -17.56
C LYS A 122 -8.74 -11.70 -17.27
N VAL A 123 -9.27 -11.77 -16.04
CA VAL A 123 -10.32 -10.92 -15.48
C VAL A 123 -9.98 -10.72 -14.00
N SER A 124 -10.01 -9.48 -13.51
CA SER A 124 -9.81 -9.14 -12.09
C SER A 124 -10.65 -7.92 -11.70
N GLY A 125 -11.08 -7.86 -10.43
CA GLY A 125 -11.68 -6.65 -9.85
C GLY A 125 -10.64 -5.58 -9.53
N GLY A 126 -9.44 -5.99 -9.09
CA GLY A 126 -8.33 -5.07 -8.84
C GLY A 126 -7.66 -4.61 -10.14
N LEU A 127 -7.45 -3.30 -10.31
CA LEU A 127 -6.83 -2.70 -11.51
C LEU A 127 -5.81 -1.59 -11.23
N HIS A 128 -5.86 -0.97 -10.04
CA HIS A 128 -5.06 0.23 -9.75
C HIS A 128 -3.64 -0.06 -9.22
N GLY A 129 -3.40 -1.27 -8.69
CA GLY A 129 -2.12 -1.65 -8.08
C GLY A 129 -1.79 -0.90 -6.79
N VAL A 130 -2.81 -0.56 -5.98
CA VAL A 130 -2.62 0.20 -4.73
C VAL A 130 -3.18 -0.48 -3.47
N GLY A 131 -4.11 -1.44 -3.60
CA GLY A 131 -4.86 -1.98 -2.46
C GLY A 131 -4.00 -2.47 -1.31
N SER A 132 -3.14 -3.46 -1.55
CA SER A 132 -2.29 -4.06 -0.51
C SER A 132 -1.30 -3.06 0.09
N SER A 133 -0.71 -2.17 -0.72
CA SER A 133 0.22 -1.14 -0.23
C SER A 133 -0.49 -0.06 0.59
N VAL A 134 -1.74 0.28 0.26
CA VAL A 134 -2.59 1.16 1.08
C VAL A 134 -2.91 0.51 2.42
N VAL A 135 -3.31 -0.77 2.43
CA VAL A 135 -3.58 -1.51 3.67
C VAL A 135 -2.32 -1.57 4.54
N ASN A 136 -1.16 -1.86 3.94
CA ASN A 136 0.12 -1.86 4.64
C ASN A 136 0.48 -0.48 5.23
N ALA A 137 0.28 0.60 4.46
CA ALA A 137 0.56 1.96 4.90
C ALA A 137 -0.27 2.38 6.12
N LEU A 138 -1.53 1.95 6.18
CA LEU A 138 -2.50 2.32 7.21
C LEU A 138 -2.50 1.35 8.40
N SER A 139 -1.83 0.21 8.30
CA SER A 139 -1.69 -0.75 9.40
C SER A 139 -0.50 -0.41 10.29
N THR A 140 -0.67 -0.54 11.61
CA THR A 140 0.46 -0.43 12.56
C THR A 140 1.43 -1.60 12.41
N HIS A 141 0.90 -2.77 12.08
CA HIS A 141 1.63 -4.00 11.78
C HIS A 141 0.90 -4.77 10.67
N MET A 142 1.67 -5.33 9.73
CA MET A 142 1.17 -6.24 8.71
C MET A 142 2.18 -7.38 8.53
N ARG A 143 1.69 -8.60 8.39
CA ARG A 143 2.49 -9.78 8.09
C ARG A 143 1.91 -10.48 6.87
N VAL A 144 2.78 -10.90 5.96
CA VAL A 144 2.40 -11.63 4.75
C VAL A 144 3.21 -12.92 4.71
N ASP A 145 2.50 -14.05 4.71
CA ASP A 145 3.07 -15.39 4.51
C ASP A 145 2.72 -15.86 3.09
N VAL A 146 3.71 -16.31 2.34
CA VAL A 146 3.56 -16.83 0.98
C VAL A 146 4.09 -18.26 0.94
N HIS A 147 3.22 -19.21 0.59
CA HIS A 147 3.62 -20.59 0.31
C HIS A 147 3.77 -20.77 -1.18
N LYS A 148 5.00 -21.02 -1.66
CA LYS A 148 5.29 -21.11 -3.09
C LYS A 148 6.46 -22.03 -3.36
N ASP A 149 6.30 -22.90 -4.36
CA ASP A 149 7.34 -23.83 -4.85
C ASP A 149 7.97 -24.70 -3.75
N GLY A 150 7.16 -25.10 -2.76
CA GLY A 150 7.58 -25.93 -1.62
C GLY A 150 8.21 -25.16 -0.45
N PHE A 151 8.34 -23.84 -0.56
CA PHE A 151 8.90 -22.98 0.48
C PHE A 151 7.82 -22.09 1.12
N GLN A 152 8.08 -21.69 2.38
CA GLN A 152 7.32 -20.65 3.07
C GLN A 152 8.20 -19.40 3.19
N TYR A 153 7.70 -18.31 2.64
CA TYR A 153 8.30 -16.98 2.71
C TYR A 153 7.45 -16.10 3.62
N MET A 154 8.08 -15.21 4.39
CA MET A 154 7.37 -14.35 5.32
C MET A 154 8.01 -12.96 5.36
N GLN A 155 7.20 -11.92 5.23
CA GLN A 155 7.63 -10.54 5.41
C GLN A 155 6.72 -9.80 6.39
N GLU A 156 7.33 -9.11 7.34
CA GLU A 156 6.63 -8.21 8.27
C GLU A 156 6.87 -6.75 7.94
N TYR A 157 5.89 -5.92 8.25
CA TYR A 157 5.90 -4.49 8.04
C TYR A 157 5.37 -3.75 9.26
N ASN A 158 5.97 -2.58 9.53
CA ASN A 158 5.46 -1.61 10.48
C ASN A 158 5.17 -0.31 9.74
N ILE A 159 3.91 0.11 9.67
CA ILE A 159 3.53 1.39 9.06
C ILE A 159 4.08 1.48 7.61
N GLY A 160 3.79 0.45 6.80
CA GLY A 160 4.25 0.40 5.40
C GLY A 160 5.74 0.10 5.19
N LYS A 161 6.55 -0.04 6.25
CA LYS A 161 8.00 -0.27 6.14
C LYS A 161 8.35 -1.71 6.42
N ALA A 162 9.04 -2.38 5.50
CA ALA A 162 9.51 -3.75 5.68
C ALA A 162 10.51 -3.84 6.85
N LYS A 163 10.35 -4.86 7.71
CA LYS A 163 11.25 -5.13 8.84
C LYS A 163 12.44 -6.00 8.44
N ALA A 164 12.29 -6.84 7.43
CA ALA A 164 13.33 -7.71 6.90
C ALA A 164 13.06 -7.99 5.41
N LYS A 165 14.11 -8.44 4.71
CA LYS A 165 13.98 -8.95 3.34
C LYS A 165 13.53 -10.41 3.37
N VAL A 166 12.89 -10.83 2.28
CA VAL A 166 12.57 -12.22 1.96
C VAL A 166 13.61 -12.78 1.01
#